data_AF-A0A847CBB9-F1
#
_entry.id   AF-A0A847CBB9-F1
#
_cell.length_a   1.000
_cell.length_b   1.000
_cell.length_c   1.000
_cell.angle_alpha   90.00
_cell.angle_beta   90.00
_cell.angle_gamma   90.00
#
_symmetry.space_group_name_H-M   'P 1'
#
loop_
_entity.id
_entity.type
_entity.pdbx_description
1 polymer ?
#
loop_
_entity_poly.entity_id
_entity_poly.type
_entity_poly.pdbx_seq_one_letter_code
_entity_poly.pdbx_strand_id
1 'polypeptide(L)'
;MNKERKDAIKRSRAVIKGQMAEQMAPFFPDFPCNPNDVKFIGKPIDFVGFTEDEIIFIEMKTGNSQLNENEKRIKRLIESKKVRYIEYKVKI
;
A
#
# COMPACT_ATOMS: atom_id res chain seq x y z
N MET A 1 -9.81 -19.31 30.24
CA MET A 1 -9.23 -18.23 29.40
C MET A 1 -10.39 -17.42 28.80
N ASN A 2 -10.53 -16.14 29.16
CA ASN A 2 -11.73 -15.34 28.88
C ASN A 2 -11.93 -15.06 27.37
N LYS A 3 -13.20 -15.01 26.91
CA LYS A 3 -13.58 -14.83 25.50
C LYS A 3 -12.97 -13.56 24.89
N GLU A 4 -12.97 -12.48 25.66
CA GLU A 4 -12.37 -11.18 25.30
C GLU A 4 -10.86 -11.28 25.03
N ARG A 5 -10.13 -12.10 25.81
CA ARG A 5 -8.69 -12.29 25.64
C ARG A 5 -8.38 -13.10 24.38
N LYS A 6 -9.22 -14.10 24.04
CA LYS A 6 -9.12 -14.85 22.78
C LYS A 6 -9.36 -13.95 21.57
N ASP A 7 -10.38 -13.08 21.64
CA ASP A 7 -10.71 -12.15 20.55
C ASP A 7 -9.63 -11.09 20.33
N ALA A 8 -9.07 -10.54 21.41
CA ALA A 8 -7.96 -9.59 21.33
C ALA A 8 -6.73 -10.20 20.64
N ILE A 9 -6.36 -11.43 21.01
CA ILE A 9 -5.23 -12.17 20.39
C ILE A 9 -5.52 -12.44 18.90
N LYS A 10 -6.76 -12.80 18.54
CA LYS A 10 -7.16 -13.06 17.16
C LYS A 10 -7.04 -11.80 16.29
N ARG A 11 -7.51 -10.65 16.80
CA ARG A 11 -7.39 -9.36 16.10
C ARG A 11 -5.93 -8.93 15.95
N SER A 12 -5.13 -9.03 17.01
CA SER A 12 -3.71 -8.69 16.96
C SER A 12 -2.95 -9.53 15.92
N ARG A 13 -3.19 -10.85 15.87
CA ARG A 13 -2.60 -11.72 14.84
C ARG A 13 -3.05 -11.36 13.43
N ALA A 14 -4.31 -10.97 13.23
CA ALA A 14 -4.80 -10.55 11.93
C ALA A 14 -4.12 -9.26 11.46
N VAL A 15 -3.91 -8.29 12.37
CA VAL A 15 -3.17 -7.05 12.08
C VAL A 15 -1.71 -7.35 11.71
N ILE A 16 -1.01 -8.15 12.51
CA ILE A 16 0.40 -8.51 12.25
C ILE A 16 0.55 -9.23 10.91
N LYS A 17 -0.35 -10.17 10.60
CA LYS A 17 -0.36 -10.85 9.30
C LYS A 17 -0.62 -9.89 8.14
N GLY A 18 -1.52 -8.91 8.31
CA GLY A 18 -1.76 -7.87 7.31
C GLY A 18 -0.51 -7.06 7.00
N GLN A 19 0.20 -6.62 8.04
CA GLN A 19 1.45 -5.86 7.89
C GLN A 19 2.58 -6.67 7.24
N MET A 20 2.70 -7.95 7.56
CA MET A 20 3.68 -8.83 6.90
C MET A 20 3.31 -9.07 5.43
N ALA A 21 2.02 -9.27 5.14
CA ALA A 21 1.54 -9.40 3.77
C ALA A 21 1.79 -8.12 2.96
N GLU A 22 1.63 -6.94 3.56
CA GLU A 22 1.96 -5.64 2.94
C GLU A 22 3.42 -5.60 2.48
N GLN A 23 4.36 -6.12 3.27
CA GLN A 23 5.77 -6.13 2.89
C GLN A 23 6.12 -7.21 1.86
N MET A 24 5.37 -8.32 1.85
CA MET A 24 5.57 -9.43 0.92
C MET A 24 4.74 -9.31 -0.37
N ALA A 25 3.95 -8.23 -0.50
CA ALA A 25 3.04 -8.01 -1.62
C ALA A 25 3.64 -8.27 -3.00
N PRO A 26 4.88 -7.79 -3.29
CA PRO A 26 5.48 -7.99 -4.61
C PRO A 26 5.67 -9.47 -4.98
N PHE A 27 5.70 -10.37 -4.01
CA PHE A 27 5.91 -11.81 -4.23
C PHE A 27 4.60 -12.60 -4.31
N PHE A 28 3.44 -11.97 -4.16
CA PHE A 28 2.17 -12.65 -4.33
C PHE A 28 1.84 -12.85 -5.82
N PRO A 29 1.13 -13.94 -6.15
CA PRO A 29 0.53 -14.09 -7.48
C PRO A 29 -0.32 -12.85 -7.80
N ASP A 30 -0.25 -12.39 -9.05
CA ASP A 30 -1.02 -11.26 -9.58
C ASP A 30 -0.65 -9.86 -9.04
N PHE A 31 0.51 -9.69 -8.39
CA PHE A 31 1.00 -8.33 -8.11
C PHE A 31 1.18 -7.56 -9.42
N PRO A 32 0.65 -6.33 -9.55
CA PRO A 32 0.48 -5.67 -10.84
C PRO A 32 1.78 -5.12 -11.46
N CYS A 33 2.94 -5.39 -10.84
CA CYS A 33 4.23 -4.86 -11.28
C CYS A 33 5.34 -5.89 -11.08
N ASN A 34 6.44 -5.75 -11.82
CA ASN A 34 7.64 -6.52 -11.54
C ASN A 34 8.21 -6.11 -10.16
N PRO A 35 8.57 -7.06 -9.28
CA PRO A 35 9.18 -6.76 -7.99
C PRO A 35 10.44 -5.91 -8.05
N ASN A 36 11.17 -5.94 -9.17
CA ASN A 36 12.38 -5.11 -9.37
C ASN A 36 12.03 -3.63 -9.65
N ASP A 37 10.85 -3.36 -10.18
CA ASP A 37 10.41 -2.05 -10.64
C ASP A 37 9.57 -1.33 -9.59
N VAL A 38 9.33 -1.96 -8.43
CA VAL A 38 8.48 -1.41 -7.37
C VAL A 38 9.28 -0.96 -6.15
N LYS A 39 8.84 0.15 -5.53
CA LYS A 39 9.35 0.64 -4.25
C LYS A 39 8.23 0.72 -3.24
N PHE A 40 8.48 0.20 -2.04
CA PHE A 40 7.60 0.37 -0.90
C PHE A 40 7.75 1.80 -0.32
N ILE A 41 6.63 2.45 -0.04
CA ILE A 41 6.53 3.77 0.60
C ILE A 41 5.77 3.66 1.93
N GLY A 42 4.66 2.90 1.94
CA GLY A 42 3.72 2.82 3.06
C GLY A 42 2.66 3.93 3.02
N LYS A 43 1.86 4.05 4.10
CA LYS A 43 0.69 4.93 4.09
C LYS A 43 1.00 6.38 3.67
N PRO A 44 0.15 6.98 2.81
CA PRO A 44 -1.18 6.50 2.38
C PRO A 44 -1.21 5.77 1.02
N ILE A 45 -0.05 5.36 0.48
CA ILE A 45 0.06 4.52 -0.73
C ILE A 45 1.20 3.52 -0.51
N ASP A 46 0.88 2.24 -0.37
CA ASP A 46 1.88 1.23 0.00
C ASP A 46 3.08 1.15 -0.96
N PHE A 47 2.86 1.20 -2.27
CA PHE A 47 3.93 1.04 -3.27
C PHE A 47 3.82 2.02 -4.44
N VAL A 48 4.98 2.32 -5.05
CA VAL A 48 5.09 2.97 -6.36
C VAL A 48 5.92 2.10 -7.31
N GLY A 49 5.32 1.73 -8.43
CA GLY A 49 5.98 1.07 -9.56
C GLY A 49 6.55 2.09 -10.54
N PHE A 50 7.78 1.85 -11.00
CA PHE A 50 8.52 2.64 -11.98
C PHE A 50 8.80 1.77 -13.19
N THR A 51 7.83 1.66 -14.09
CA THR A 51 7.97 0.90 -15.34
C THR A 51 8.51 1.80 -16.46
N GLU A 52 8.77 1.23 -17.64
CA GLU A 52 9.22 2.01 -18.80
C GLU A 52 8.16 3.02 -19.29
N ASP A 53 6.87 2.66 -19.20
CA ASP A 53 5.77 3.44 -19.79
C ASP A 53 4.94 4.22 -18.75
N GLU A 54 4.90 3.76 -17.51
CA GLU A 54 4.03 4.34 -16.48
C GLU A 54 4.59 4.29 -15.05
N ILE A 55 4.12 5.25 -14.23
CA ILE A 55 4.30 5.26 -12.78
C ILE A 55 3.00 4.80 -12.13
N ILE A 56 3.07 3.67 -11.43
CA ILE A 56 1.88 2.98 -10.87
C ILE A 56 1.84 3.21 -9.36
N PHE A 57 0.75 3.79 -8.85
CA PHE A 57 0.51 3.88 -7.41
C PHE A 57 -0.34 2.69 -6.97
N ILE A 58 0.16 1.90 -6.03
CA ILE A 58 -0.46 0.65 -5.60
C ILE A 58 -0.75 0.73 -4.10
N GLU A 59 -2.03 0.68 -3.74
CA GLU A 59 -2.49 0.50 -2.37
C GLU A 59 -2.91 -0.95 -2.20
N MET A 60 -2.27 -1.67 -1.28
CA MET A 60 -2.56 -3.08 -1.07
C MET A 60 -3.70 -3.22 -0.06
N LYS A 61 -4.60 -4.17 -0.32
CA LYS A 61 -5.65 -4.57 0.63
C LYS A 61 -5.61 -6.08 0.82
N THR A 62 -5.82 -6.51 2.06
CA THR A 62 -5.95 -7.93 2.41
C THR A 62 -7.38 -8.26 2.79
N GLY A 63 -7.86 -9.44 2.39
CA GLY A 63 -9.22 -9.91 2.70
C GLY A 63 -10.31 -8.96 2.21
N ASN A 64 -11.26 -8.63 3.09
CA ASN A 64 -12.39 -7.74 2.79
C ASN A 64 -12.09 -6.26 3.08
N SER A 65 -10.81 -5.87 3.17
CA SER A 65 -10.43 -4.50 3.50
C SER A 65 -10.75 -3.56 2.35
N GLN A 66 -11.37 -2.42 2.66
CA GLN A 66 -11.73 -1.40 1.68
C GLN A 66 -10.80 -0.19 1.80
N LEU A 67 -10.77 0.65 0.76
CA LEU A 67 -10.09 1.94 0.83
C LEU A 67 -10.73 2.82 1.92
N ASN A 68 -9.91 3.45 2.75
CA ASN A 68 -10.38 4.51 3.66
C ASN A 68 -10.57 5.83 2.90
N GLU A 69 -11.11 6.85 3.59
CA GLU A 69 -11.42 8.13 2.95
C GLU A 69 -10.19 8.87 2.40
N ASN A 70 -9.02 8.73 3.04
CA ASN A 70 -7.79 9.34 2.55
C ASN A 70 -7.27 8.63 1.29
N GLU A 71 -7.27 7.30 1.29
CA GLU A 71 -6.89 6.48 0.14
C GLU A 71 -7.84 6.72 -1.05
N LYS A 72 -9.16 6.78 -0.81
CA LYS A 72 -10.15 7.15 -1.84
C LYS A 72 -9.88 8.55 -2.39
N ARG A 73 -9.53 9.51 -1.54
CA ARG A 73 -9.21 10.88 -1.97
C ARG A 73 -7.97 10.89 -2.87
N ILE A 74 -6.93 10.15 -2.51
CA ILE A 74 -5.70 10.04 -3.30
C ILE A 74 -5.98 9.36 -4.64
N LYS A 75 -6.72 8.25 -4.65
CA LYS A 75 -7.16 7.57 -5.87
C LYS A 75 -7.82 8.57 -6.84
N ARG A 76 -8.77 9.37 -6.35
CA ARG A 76 -9.43 10.41 -7.17
C ARG A 76 -8.47 11.45 -7.72
N LEU A 77 -7.46 11.88 -6.95
CA LEU A 77 -6.46 12.85 -7.43
C LEU A 77 -5.62 12.25 -8.56
N ILE A 78 -5.21 10.99 -8.44
CA ILE A 78 -4.44 10.27 -9.46
C ILE A 78 -5.29 10.08 -10.73
N GLU A 79 -6.51 9.56 -10.62
CA GLU A 79 -7.43 9.36 -11.75
C GLU A 79 -7.79 10.67 -12.45
N SER A 80 -7.84 11.77 -11.70
CA SER A 80 -8.05 13.12 -12.25
C SER A 80 -6.77 13.75 -12.83
N LYS A 81 -5.67 13.00 -12.96
CA LYS A 81 -4.35 13.45 -13.43
C LYS A 81 -3.77 14.63 -12.64
N LYS A 82 -4.12 14.75 -11.35
CA LYS A 82 -3.60 15.80 -10.44
C LYS A 82 -2.32 15.36 -9.75
N VAL A 83 -1.37 14.85 -10.53
CA VAL A 83 -0.05 14.37 -10.08
C VAL A 83 1.02 15.25 -10.72
N ARG A 84 2.06 15.61 -9.95
CA ARG A 84 3.15 16.46 -10.45
C ARG A 84 4.51 15.95 -9.99
N TYR A 85 5.51 16.10 -10.84
CA TYR A 85 6.91 15.89 -10.51
C TYR A 85 7.55 17.22 -10.08
N ILE A 86 8.30 17.21 -8.98
CA ILE A 86 9.00 18.40 -8.48
C ILE A 86 10.44 18.01 -8.15
N GLU A 87 11.39 18.75 -8.70
CA GLU A 87 12.78 18.71 -8.24
C GLU A 87 12.97 19.73 -7.12
N TYR A 88 13.35 19.26 -5.92
CA TYR A 88 13.69 20.13 -4.79
C TYR A 88 15.15 19.93 -4.41
N LYS A 89 15.96 20.97 -4.59
CA LYS A 89 17.40 20.96 -4.27
C LYS A 89 17.62 21.53 -2.87
N VAL A 90 18.10 20.70 -1.95
CA VAL A 90 18.60 21.17 -0.66
C VAL A 90 20.00 21.73 -0.89
N LYS A 91 20.24 22.98 -0.47
CA LYS A 91 21.59 23.51 -0.34
C LYS A 91 22.08 23.14 1.05
N ILE A 92 23.06 22.24 1.11
CA ILE A 92 23.81 21.88 2.31
C ILE A 92 25.15 22.61 2.24
#